data_AF-A0A210QVJ3-F1
#
_entry.id   AF-A0A210QVJ3-F1
#
_cell.length_a   1.000
_cell.length_b   1.000
_cell.length_c   1.000
_cell.angle_alpha   90.00
_cell.angle_beta   90.00
_cell.angle_gamma   90.00
#
_symmetry.space_group_name_H-M   'P 1'
#
loop_
_entity.id
_entity.type
_entity.pdbx_description
1 polymer ?
#
loop_
_entity_poly.entity_id
_entity_poly.type
_entity_poly.pdbx_seq_one_letter_code
_entity_poly.pdbx_strand_id
1 'polypeptide(L)'
;MATVIPGKTLVLDRWVYDKTEEIYNVLRIPWFVRWRVRSSIKNMAYSHGIGRHSKEEVYEILRTDLQALSNVLGVKRFLMGSRPCQHDCAVFGMLAEIMWEPFGGFTHAILCEFPNLVRYCENMKEDVWPDWDECTTKRKSASPQS
;
A
#
# COMPACT_ATOMS: atom_id res chain seq x y z
N MET A 1 3.17 20.11 -0.81
CA MET A 1 2.52 19.29 -1.86
C MET A 1 2.91 17.81 -1.67
N ALA A 2 2.39 17.14 -0.63
CA ALA A 2 2.58 15.70 -0.45
C ALA A 2 1.61 14.98 -1.40
N THR A 3 2.10 14.54 -2.55
CA THR A 3 1.28 14.19 -3.73
C THR A 3 1.26 12.69 -3.96
N VAL A 4 0.26 11.94 -3.50
CA VAL A 4 -0.19 10.65 -4.09
C VAL A 4 0.93 9.63 -4.43
N ILE A 5 1.99 9.56 -3.61
CA ILE A 5 3.13 8.67 -3.83
C ILE A 5 2.85 7.21 -3.39
N PRO A 6 2.06 6.92 -2.32
CA PRO A 6 1.88 5.54 -1.86
C PRO A 6 1.35 4.60 -2.96
N GLY A 7 0.35 5.02 -3.73
CA GLY A 7 -0.19 4.18 -4.81
C GLY A 7 0.85 3.82 -5.88
N LYS A 8 1.80 4.72 -6.16
CA LYS A 8 2.83 4.52 -7.19
C LYS A 8 3.94 3.59 -6.73
N THR A 9 4.34 3.69 -5.46
CA THR A 9 5.35 2.81 -4.87
C THR A 9 4.79 1.39 -4.70
N LEU A 10 3.50 1.27 -4.36
CA LEU A 10 2.80 -0.02 -4.23
C LEU A 10 2.73 -0.79 -5.56
N VAL A 11 2.43 -0.11 -6.66
CA VAL A 11 2.38 -0.77 -7.98
C VAL A 11 3.75 -1.36 -8.34
N LEU A 12 4.84 -0.67 -8.04
CA LEU A 12 6.19 -1.20 -8.24
C LEU A 12 6.51 -2.37 -7.31
N ASP A 13 6.17 -2.25 -6.01
CA ASP A 13 6.37 -3.32 -5.03
C ASP A 13 5.69 -4.61 -5.50
N ARG A 14 4.40 -4.52 -5.83
CA ARG A 14 3.54 -5.67 -6.18
C ARG A 14 3.87 -6.31 -7.51
N TRP A 15 4.02 -5.50 -8.56
CA TRP A 15 4.09 -6.03 -9.91
C TRP A 15 5.51 -6.23 -10.42
N VAL A 16 6.49 -5.57 -9.79
CA VAL A 16 7.88 -5.56 -10.25
C VAL A 16 8.83 -6.15 -9.21
N TYR A 17 8.77 -5.72 -7.95
CA TYR A 17 9.75 -6.09 -6.92
C TYR A 17 9.41 -7.36 -6.15
N ASP A 18 8.14 -7.73 -6.07
CA ASP A 18 7.69 -8.98 -5.48
C ASP A 18 8.27 -10.16 -6.26
N LYS A 19 9.09 -10.95 -5.57
CA LYS A 19 9.74 -12.15 -6.11
C LYS A 19 8.82 -13.36 -6.09
N THR A 20 7.74 -13.33 -5.30
CA THR A 20 6.80 -14.46 -5.19
C THR A 20 5.91 -14.58 -6.43
N GLU A 21 5.81 -13.50 -7.21
CA GLU A 21 4.92 -13.36 -8.36
C GLU A 21 3.47 -13.76 -8.01
N GLU A 22 3.08 -13.61 -6.74
CA GLU A 22 1.80 -14.09 -6.22
C GLU A 22 0.65 -13.46 -7.00
N ILE A 23 0.75 -12.17 -7.31
CA ILE A 23 -0.26 -11.45 -8.09
C ILE A 23 -0.47 -12.06 -9.47
N TYR A 24 0.60 -12.47 -10.17
CA TYR A 24 0.50 -13.10 -11.49
C TYR A 24 -0.06 -14.52 -11.40
N ASN A 25 0.24 -15.23 -10.32
CA ASN A 25 -0.23 -16.59 -10.08
C ASN A 25 -1.71 -16.64 -9.70
N VAL A 26 -2.16 -15.76 -8.79
CA VAL A 26 -3.58 -15.63 -8.41
C VAL A 26 -4.43 -15.18 -9.59
N LEU A 27 -3.95 -14.22 -10.39
CA LEU A 27 -4.65 -13.77 -11.60
C LEU A 27 -4.48 -14.71 -12.80
N ARG A 28 -3.76 -15.83 -12.64
CA ARG A 28 -3.50 -16.85 -13.68
C ARG A 28 -2.98 -16.25 -15.01
N ILE A 29 -2.11 -15.24 -14.92
CA ILE A 29 -1.60 -14.50 -16.08
C ILE A 29 -0.54 -15.35 -16.82
N PRO A 30 -0.67 -15.58 -18.13
CA PRO A 30 0.33 -16.30 -18.93
C PRO A 30 1.68 -15.57 -18.94
N TRP A 31 2.79 -16.32 -18.93
CA TRP A 31 4.15 -15.77 -18.79
C TRP A 31 4.51 -14.67 -19.80
N PHE A 32 4.06 -14.77 -21.05
CA PHE A 32 4.33 -13.76 -22.07
C PHE A 32 3.59 -12.44 -21.80
N VAL A 33 2.40 -12.52 -21.20
CA VAL A 33 1.65 -11.34 -20.73
C VAL A 33 2.34 -10.74 -19.51
N ARG A 34 2.88 -11.57 -18.59
CA ARG A 34 3.65 -11.09 -17.43
C ARG A 34 4.79 -10.19 -17.85
N TRP A 35 5.58 -10.61 -18.86
CA TRP A 35 6.67 -9.80 -19.38
C TRP A 35 6.21 -8.43 -19.90
N ARG A 36 5.10 -8.40 -20.67
CA ARG A 36 4.53 -7.16 -21.19
C ARG A 36 4.02 -6.24 -20.08
N VAL A 37 3.32 -6.79 -19.09
CA VAL A 37 2.80 -6.05 -17.92
C VAL A 37 3.96 -5.44 -17.13
N ARG A 38 4.98 -6.24 -16.79
CA ARG A 38 6.19 -5.76 -16.08
C ARG A 38 6.88 -4.63 -16.84
N SER A 39 7.06 -4.77 -18.14
CA SER A 39 7.67 -3.74 -18.99
C SER A 39 6.84 -2.46 -18.99
N SER A 40 5.52 -2.57 -19.17
CA SER A 40 4.61 -1.43 -19.15
C SER A 40 4.66 -0.68 -17.82
N ILE A 41 4.62 -1.41 -16.69
CA ILE A 41 4.67 -0.82 -15.35
C ILE A 41 6.00 -0.10 -15.10
N LYS A 42 7.13 -0.71 -15.49
CA LYS A 42 8.44 -0.05 -15.39
C LYS A 42 8.51 1.23 -16.22
N ASN A 43 7.97 1.21 -17.44
CA ASN A 43 7.96 2.39 -18.32
C ASN A 43 7.08 3.52 -17.75
N MET A 44 5.89 3.18 -17.23
CA MET A 44 5.02 4.16 -16.55
C MET A 44 5.71 4.72 -15.30
N ALA A 45 6.30 3.86 -14.48
CA ALA A 45 7.04 4.27 -13.30
C ALA A 45 8.19 5.21 -13.63
N TYR A 46 8.94 4.90 -14.70
CA TYR A 46 10.02 5.76 -15.19
C TYR A 46 9.51 7.10 -15.70
N SER A 47 8.40 7.13 -16.45
CA SER A 47 7.86 8.37 -17.03
C SER A 47 7.47 9.38 -15.96
N HIS A 48 6.85 8.92 -14.86
CA HIS A 48 6.49 9.78 -13.73
C HIS A 48 7.57 9.83 -12.62
N GLY A 49 8.77 9.32 -12.89
CA GLY A 49 9.97 9.50 -12.07
C GLY A 49 10.24 8.49 -10.97
N ILE A 50 9.23 7.80 -10.43
CA ILE A 50 9.48 6.85 -9.32
C ILE A 50 10.37 5.69 -9.76
N GLY A 51 10.25 5.26 -11.02
CA GLY A 51 11.04 4.16 -11.59
C GLY A 51 12.49 4.52 -11.90
N ARG A 52 12.90 5.76 -11.61
CA ARG A 52 14.32 6.18 -11.65
C ARG A 52 15.07 5.87 -10.36
N HIS A 53 14.34 5.58 -9.30
CA HIS A 53 14.89 5.23 -7.99
C HIS A 53 15.19 3.73 -7.88
N SER A 54 16.15 3.38 -7.04
CA SER A 54 16.38 2.00 -6.63
C SER A 54 15.18 1.46 -5.82
N LYS A 55 15.11 0.14 -5.66
CA LYS A 55 14.06 -0.48 -4.85
C LYS A 55 14.10 0.05 -3.40
N GLU A 56 15.29 0.17 -2.85
CA GLU A 56 15.55 0.65 -1.49
C GLU A 56 15.15 2.12 -1.34
N GLU A 57 15.48 2.97 -2.32
CA GLU A 57 15.06 4.36 -2.35
C GLU A 57 13.54 4.50 -2.43
N VAL A 58 12.85 3.66 -3.22
CA VAL A 58 11.37 3.64 -3.28
C VAL A 58 10.77 3.31 -1.91
N TYR A 59 11.38 2.41 -1.15
CA TYR A 59 10.95 2.10 0.21
C TYR A 59 11.22 3.23 1.21
N GLU A 60 12.35 3.93 1.10
CA GLU A 60 12.61 5.12 1.93
C GLU A 60 11.66 6.27 1.61
N ILE A 61 11.29 6.45 0.33
CA ILE A 61 10.26 7.40 -0.08
C ILE A 61 8.94 7.05 0.59
N LEU A 62 8.51 5.78 0.52
CA LEU A 62 7.30 5.32 1.20
C LEU A 62 7.36 5.56 2.72
N ARG A 63 8.48 5.22 3.37
CA ARG A 63 8.68 5.47 4.80
C ARG A 63 8.57 6.95 5.13
N THR A 64 9.15 7.82 4.30
CA THR A 64 9.09 9.26 4.47
C THR A 64 7.65 9.78 4.37
N ASP A 65 6.87 9.28 3.40
CA ASP A 65 5.46 9.65 3.25
C ASP A 65 4.62 9.19 4.44
N LEU A 66 4.84 7.95 4.91
CA LEU A 66 4.17 7.41 6.09
C LEU A 66 4.55 8.17 7.36
N GLN A 67 5.82 8.56 7.52
CA GLN A 67 6.25 9.41 8.63
C GLN A 67 5.56 10.77 8.58
N ALA A 68 5.43 11.38 7.40
CA ALA A 68 4.72 12.65 7.24
C ALA A 68 3.23 12.51 7.60
N LEU A 69 2.55 11.46 7.13
CA LEU A 69 1.16 11.16 7.50
C LEU A 69 1.01 10.90 9.00
N SER A 70 1.93 10.14 9.59
CA SER A 70 1.99 9.84 11.02
C SER A 70 2.12 11.13 11.84
N ASN A 71 2.96 12.06 11.41
CA ASN A 71 3.12 13.37 12.06
C ASN A 71 1.85 14.22 11.96
N VAL A 72 1.17 14.23 10.81
CA VAL A 72 -0.08 14.98 10.60
C VAL A 72 -1.23 14.44 11.44
N LEU A 73 -1.33 13.10 11.54
CA LEU A 73 -2.31 12.42 12.38
C LEU A 73 -2.01 12.66 13.87
N GLY A 74 -0.74 12.50 14.26
CA GLY A 74 -0.28 12.61 15.64
C GLY A 74 -1.06 11.68 16.57
N VAL A 75 -1.71 12.26 17.58
CA VAL A 75 -2.54 11.55 18.56
C VAL A 75 -4.04 11.52 18.23
N LYS A 76 -4.45 12.15 17.11
CA LYS A 76 -5.86 12.25 16.73
C LYS A 76 -6.41 10.88 16.32
N ARG A 77 -7.71 10.68 16.50
CA ARG A 77 -8.42 9.49 15.99
C ARG A 77 -8.51 9.53 14.46
N PHE A 78 -8.80 10.70 13.89
CA PHE A 78 -8.88 10.97 12.45
C PHE A 78 -8.12 12.25 12.09
N LEU A 79 -7.85 12.49 10.80
CA LEU A 79 -7.02 13.62 10.34
C LEU A 79 -7.57 14.97 10.80
N MET A 80 -8.89 15.12 10.77
CA MET A 80 -9.62 16.36 11.09
C MET A 80 -10.29 16.36 12.48
N GLY A 81 -10.04 15.36 13.33
CA GLY A 81 -10.53 15.36 14.72
C GLY A 81 -11.16 14.03 15.15
N SER A 82 -12.40 14.08 15.64
CA SER A 82 -13.07 12.96 16.31
C SER A 82 -14.01 12.14 15.42
N ARG A 83 -14.40 12.66 14.25
CA ARG A 83 -15.25 11.95 13.28
C ARG A 83 -14.52 11.80 11.94
N PRO A 84 -14.76 10.70 11.20
CA PRO A 84 -14.16 10.52 9.88
C PRO A 84 -14.73 11.56 8.91
N CYS A 85 -13.88 12.04 7.99
CA CYS A 85 -14.29 12.96 6.92
C CYS A 85 -13.80 12.49 5.55
N GLN A 86 -14.14 13.22 4.49
CA GLN A 86 -13.76 12.86 3.12
C GLN A 86 -12.24 12.72 2.92
N HIS A 87 -11.43 13.53 3.61
CA HIS A 87 -9.97 13.40 3.58
C HIS A 87 -9.51 12.07 4.17
N ASP A 88 -10.19 11.62 5.23
CA ASP A 88 -9.90 10.34 5.84
C ASP A 88 -10.23 9.18 4.90
N CYS A 89 -11.33 9.25 4.15
CA CYS A 89 -11.66 8.23 3.15
C CYS A 89 -10.55 8.09 2.09
N ALA A 90 -9.99 9.21 1.62
CA ALA A 90 -8.93 9.19 0.62
C ALA A 90 -7.62 8.59 1.17
N VAL A 91 -7.21 8.99 2.37
CA VAL A 91 -5.99 8.46 3.02
C VAL A 91 -6.17 7.00 3.41
N PHE A 92 -7.32 6.65 3.99
CA PHE A 92 -7.68 5.28 4.31
C PHE A 92 -7.65 4.38 3.08
N GLY A 93 -8.20 4.80 1.94
CA GLY A 93 -8.16 3.99 0.72
C GLY A 93 -6.73 3.61 0.31
N MET A 94 -5.79 4.58 0.37
CA MET A 94 -4.38 4.31 0.06
C MET A 94 -3.71 3.40 1.10
N LEU A 95 -3.99 3.60 2.39
CA LEU A 95 -3.39 2.79 3.45
C LEU A 95 -4.00 1.38 3.53
N ALA A 96 -5.29 1.24 3.21
CA ALA A 96 -6.01 -0.01 3.22
C ALA A 96 -5.44 -1.00 2.21
N GLU A 97 -5.00 -0.48 1.04
CA GLU A 97 -4.23 -1.27 0.09
C GLU A 97 -2.97 -1.86 0.72
N ILE A 98 -2.27 -1.14 1.60
CA ILE A 98 -1.05 -1.64 2.25
C ILE A 98 -1.39 -2.62 3.38
N MET A 99 -2.42 -2.30 4.18
CA MET A 99 -2.78 -3.03 5.40
C MET A 99 -3.37 -4.42 5.11
N TRP A 100 -4.36 -4.51 4.21
CA TRP A 100 -5.18 -5.70 4.02
C TRP A 100 -4.96 -6.42 2.70
N GLU A 101 -3.96 -6.02 1.92
CA GLU A 101 -3.64 -6.74 0.69
C GLU A 101 -3.23 -8.20 0.99
N PRO A 102 -3.72 -9.16 0.18
CA PRO A 102 -3.40 -10.58 0.35
C PRO A 102 -2.05 -11.01 -0.23
N PHE A 103 -1.48 -10.23 -1.14
CA PHE A 103 -0.22 -10.50 -1.82
C PHE A 103 0.98 -10.02 -1.01
N GLY A 104 2.09 -10.76 -1.07
CA GLY A 104 3.34 -10.38 -0.40
C GLY A 104 3.89 -9.01 -0.80
N GLY A 105 4.76 -8.45 0.05
CA GLY A 105 5.40 -7.15 -0.19
C GLY A 105 6.07 -6.62 1.07
N PHE A 106 7.03 -5.70 0.92
CA PHE A 106 7.73 -5.10 2.07
C PHE A 106 6.97 -3.88 2.63
N THR A 107 6.05 -3.33 1.84
CA THR A 107 5.25 -2.14 2.17
C THR A 107 4.41 -2.30 3.43
N HIS A 108 3.80 -3.47 3.66
CA HIS A 108 3.07 -3.75 4.90
C HIS A 108 3.97 -3.69 6.14
N ALA A 109 5.18 -4.28 6.06
CA ALA A 109 6.13 -4.25 7.16
C ALA A 109 6.52 -2.81 7.50
N ILE A 110 6.75 -1.96 6.49
CA ILE A 110 7.02 -0.53 6.68
C ILE A 110 5.84 0.17 7.36
N LEU A 111 4.60 -0.09 6.94
CA LEU A 111 3.42 0.51 7.57
C LEU A 111 3.29 0.11 9.05
N CYS A 112 3.62 -1.13 9.40
CA CYS A 112 3.62 -1.58 10.78
C CYS A 112 4.67 -0.88 11.68
N GLU A 113 5.67 -0.20 11.10
CA GLU A 113 6.58 0.68 11.87
C GLU A 113 5.82 1.91 12.44
N PHE A 114 4.62 2.21 11.94
CA PHE A 114 3.79 3.37 12.33
C PHE A 114 2.48 2.93 13.03
N PRO A 115 2.51 2.59 14.33
CA PRO A 115 1.36 2.02 15.03
C PRO A 115 0.15 2.95 15.11
N ASN A 116 0.36 4.27 15.08
CA ASN A 116 -0.74 5.24 15.03
C ASN A 116 -1.49 5.20 13.68
N LEU A 117 -0.79 4.96 12.57
CA LEU A 117 -1.41 4.78 11.25
C LEU A 117 -2.13 3.44 11.14
N VAL A 118 -1.57 2.38 11.72
CA VAL A 118 -2.25 1.08 11.84
C VAL A 118 -3.57 1.24 12.59
N ARG A 119 -3.54 1.87 13.78
CA ARG A 119 -4.75 2.14 14.57
C ARG A 119 -5.75 3.02 13.83
N TYR A 120 -5.27 4.01 13.08
CA TYR A 120 -6.12 4.86 12.24
C TYR A 120 -6.88 4.06 11.18
N CYS A 121 -6.21 3.10 10.53
CA CYS A 121 -6.86 2.22 9.55
C CYS A 121 -7.93 1.36 10.22
N GLU A 122 -7.63 0.74 11.36
CA GLU A 122 -8.63 -0.06 12.10
C GLU A 122 -9.83 0.79 12.53
N ASN A 123 -9.62 2.00 13.05
CA ASN A 123 -10.72 2.92 13.40
C ASN A 123 -11.60 3.26 12.18
N MET A 124 -11.00 3.54 11.02
CA MET A 124 -11.74 3.85 9.79
C MET A 124 -12.55 2.65 9.31
N LYS A 125 -11.98 1.45 9.38
CA LYS A 125 -12.68 0.21 9.06
C LYS A 125 -13.88 0.00 10.00
N GLU A 126 -13.67 0.08 11.32
CA GLU A 126 -14.72 -0.13 12.32
C GLU A 126 -15.86 0.89 12.21
N ASP A 127 -15.54 2.18 12.03
CA ASP A 127 -16.55 3.25 12.07
C ASP A 127 -17.32 3.39 10.73
N VAL A 128 -16.74 2.98 9.60
CA VAL A 128 -17.28 3.27 8.26
C VAL A 128 -17.68 2.01 7.47
N TRP A 129 -17.11 0.84 7.78
CA TRP A 129 -17.29 -0.41 7.01
C TRP A 129 -17.73 -1.58 7.90
N PRO A 130 -18.98 -1.59 8.39
CA PRO A 130 -19.48 -2.68 9.25
C PRO A 130 -19.49 -4.05 8.55
N ASP A 131 -19.52 -4.07 7.22
CA ASP A 131 -19.53 -5.24 6.33
C ASP A 131 -18.15 -5.54 5.71
N TRP A 132 -17.07 -5.00 6.29
CA TRP A 132 -15.70 -5.12 5.75
C TRP A 132 -15.29 -6.57 5.44
N ASP A 133 -15.56 -7.50 6.35
CA ASP A 133 -15.16 -8.90 6.20
C ASP A 133 -15.98 -9.64 5.13
N GLU A 134 -17.17 -9.14 4.78
CA GLU A 134 -17.98 -9.65 3.67
C GLU A 134 -17.46 -9.12 2.33
N CYS A 135 -16.92 -7.90 2.33
CA CYS A 135 -16.42 -7.22 1.14
C CYS A 135 -14.96 -7.54 0.80
N THR A 136 -14.20 -8.13 1.72
CA THR A 136 -12.74 -8.34 1.56
C THR A 136 -12.34 -9.80 1.63
N THR A 137 -11.30 -10.16 0.86
CA THR A 137 -10.69 -11.48 0.95
C THR A 137 -9.66 -11.49 2.07
N LYS A 138 -9.73 -12.49 2.97
CA LYS A 138 -8.76 -12.62 4.06
C LYS A 138 -7.33 -12.76 3.53
N ARG A 139 -6.42 -11.92 4.04
CA ARG A 139 -4.99 -12.05 3.80
C ARG A 139 -4.51 -13.41 4.31
N LYS A 140 -3.76 -14.14 3.46
CA LYS A 140 -3.04 -15.33 3.93
C LYS A 140 -1.85 -14.87 4.76
N SER A 141 -1.66 -15.47 5.94
CA SER A 141 -0.48 -15.22 6.77
C SER A 141 0.78 -15.45 5.91
N ALA A 142 1.65 -14.44 5.82
CA ALA A 142 2.85 -14.51 5.01
C ALA A 142 3.66 -15.78 5.34
N SER A 143 4.02 -16.54 4.32
CA SER A 143 5.03 -17.61 4.47
C SER A 143 6.36 -16.94 4.82
N PRO A 144 7.15 -17.46 5.79
CA PRO A 144 8.47 -16.92 6.08
C PRO A 144 9.31 -16.89 4.79
N GLN A 145 9.74 -15.71 4.38
CA GLN A 145 10.63 -15.56 3.22
C GLN A 145 12.03 -16.07 3.61
N SER A 146 12.46 -17.15 2.97
CA SER A 146 13.84 -17.69 3.01
C SER A 146 14.77 -16.92 2.07
#